data_AF-A0AAV4HJY4-F1
#
_entry.id   AF-A0AAV4HJY4-F1
#
_cell.length_a   1.000
_cell.length_b   1.000
_cell.length_c   1.000
_cell.angle_alpha   90.00
_cell.angle_beta   90.00
_cell.angle_gamma   90.00
#
_symmetry.space_group_name_H-M   'P 1'
#
loop_
_entity.id
_entity.type
_entity.pdbx_description
1 polymer ?
#
loop_
_entity_poly.entity_id
_entity_poly.type
_entity_poly.pdbx_seq_one_letter_code
_entity_poly.pdbx_strand_id
1 'polypeptide(L)'
;MEPVVLDTQPFVSENKSEPLTTASTLGEPSTCSPTTVLGKDKETAWSTHPFPEARTQSKNIVRLPKNRTPFTQHVLSPTDEFLLYINNKMIDDVVEFTINRESRRAKQTAWRDTDAIEMKAFIGCLVHIGAMRQSGSSLEFIFSAIEGNALVKASFSLKRFSSLLNYLRFDKST
;
A
#
# COMPACT_ATOMS: atom_id res chain seq x y z
N MET A 1 -47.03 -52.83 3.76
CA MET A 1 -47.48 -51.63 3.03
C MET A 1 -46.25 -50.83 2.69
N GLU A 2 -45.74 -51.03 1.48
CA GLU A 2 -44.57 -50.32 0.95
C GLU A 2 -45.03 -49.04 0.23
N PRO A 3 -44.29 -47.92 0.33
CA PRO A 3 -44.59 -46.71 -0.45
C PRO A 3 -43.93 -46.76 -1.84
N VAL A 4 -44.75 -46.41 -2.83
CA VAL A 4 -44.45 -46.35 -4.27
C VAL A 4 -43.53 -45.16 -4.60
N VAL A 5 -42.43 -45.45 -5.30
CA VAL A 5 -41.48 -44.48 -5.86
C VAL A 5 -42.01 -44.00 -7.22
N LEU A 6 -42.14 -42.67 -7.40
CA LEU A 6 -42.50 -42.03 -8.66
C LEU A 6 -41.23 -41.55 -9.38
N ASP A 7 -40.82 -42.30 -10.39
CA ASP A 7 -39.78 -41.91 -11.35
C ASP A 7 -40.28 -40.77 -12.24
N THR A 8 -39.52 -39.68 -12.28
CA THR A 8 -39.75 -38.57 -13.23
C THR A 8 -38.61 -38.58 -14.26
N GLN A 9 -38.92 -39.01 -15.48
CA GLN A 9 -38.01 -38.94 -16.63
C GLN A 9 -38.04 -37.53 -17.26
N PRO A 10 -36.90 -36.96 -17.71
CA PRO A 10 -36.89 -35.66 -18.36
C PRO A 10 -37.33 -35.72 -19.83
N PHE A 11 -38.17 -34.75 -20.19
CA PHE A 11 -38.73 -34.46 -21.51
C PHE A 11 -37.64 -33.96 -22.48
N VAL A 12 -37.44 -34.70 -23.58
CA VAL A 12 -36.61 -34.29 -24.72
C VAL A 12 -37.50 -33.53 -25.71
N SER A 13 -37.19 -32.26 -25.99
CA SER A 13 -37.80 -31.51 -27.09
C SER A 13 -36.82 -31.39 -28.25
N GLU A 14 -37.12 -32.12 -29.31
CA GLU A 14 -36.49 -32.06 -30.61
C GLU A 14 -37.13 -30.93 -31.42
N ASN A 15 -36.36 -29.91 -31.83
CA ASN A 15 -36.84 -28.91 -32.78
C ASN A 15 -35.95 -28.92 -34.02
N LYS A 16 -36.55 -29.42 -35.09
CA LYS A 16 -36.07 -29.45 -36.47
C LYS A 16 -36.50 -28.17 -37.16
N SER A 17 -35.58 -27.45 -37.81
CA SER A 17 -35.93 -26.37 -38.74
C SER A 17 -35.01 -26.42 -39.96
N GLU A 18 -35.64 -26.64 -41.12
CA GLU A 18 -35.07 -26.64 -42.48
C GLU A 18 -35.03 -25.21 -43.08
N PRO A 19 -34.34 -24.99 -44.23
CA PRO A 19 -33.59 -23.76 -44.52
C PRO A 19 -34.27 -22.79 -45.50
N LEU A 20 -33.81 -21.53 -45.54
CA LEU A 20 -34.04 -20.60 -46.65
C LEU A 20 -32.76 -19.84 -47.04
N THR A 21 -32.35 -20.04 -48.30
CA THR A 21 -31.33 -19.32 -49.11
C THR A 21 -31.83 -17.87 -49.36
N THR A 22 -31.05 -16.78 -49.46
CA THR A 22 -30.03 -16.45 -50.50
C THR A 22 -29.42 -15.03 -50.25
N ALA A 23 -28.12 -14.89 -50.57
CA ALA A 23 -27.35 -13.71 -50.99
C ALA A 23 -27.26 -12.42 -50.14
N SER A 24 -26.03 -12.04 -49.77
CA SER A 24 -25.27 -11.00 -50.50
C SER A 24 -23.89 -10.77 -49.87
N THR A 25 -22.88 -10.65 -50.73
CA THR A 25 -21.45 -10.42 -50.46
C THR A 25 -21.19 -9.05 -49.82
N LEU A 26 -20.56 -9.03 -48.65
CA LEU A 26 -19.78 -7.89 -48.13
C LEU A 26 -18.55 -8.46 -47.38
N GLY A 27 -17.38 -7.91 -47.67
CA GLY A 27 -16.07 -8.49 -47.37
C GLY A 27 -15.84 -8.84 -45.90
N GLU A 28 -15.21 -10.00 -45.69
CA GLU A 28 -14.71 -10.44 -44.39
C GLU A 28 -13.60 -9.49 -43.90
N PRO A 29 -13.75 -8.82 -42.74
CA PRO A 29 -12.58 -8.53 -41.93
C PRO A 29 -12.08 -9.87 -41.38
N SER A 30 -10.80 -10.15 -41.58
CA SER A 30 -10.10 -11.30 -41.00
C SER A 30 -10.48 -11.43 -39.52
N THR A 31 -11.27 -12.46 -39.21
CA THR A 31 -11.58 -12.82 -37.83
C THR A 31 -10.31 -13.36 -37.21
N CYS A 32 -9.58 -12.49 -36.52
CA CYS A 32 -8.47 -12.89 -35.67
C CYS A 32 -9.05 -13.68 -34.50
N SER A 33 -9.12 -15.01 -34.64
CA SER A 33 -9.62 -15.91 -33.60
C SER A 33 -8.92 -15.58 -32.26
N PRO A 34 -9.66 -15.48 -31.14
CA PRO A 34 -9.09 -15.05 -29.88
C PRO A 34 -7.95 -15.99 -29.48
N THR A 35 -6.72 -15.48 -29.53
CA THR A 35 -5.54 -16.25 -29.17
C THR A 35 -5.46 -16.30 -27.65
N THR A 36 -5.87 -17.43 -27.09
CA THR A 36 -5.70 -17.71 -25.66
C THR A 36 -4.30 -18.29 -25.47
N VAL A 37 -3.45 -17.59 -24.72
CA VAL A 37 -2.07 -18.02 -24.42
C VAL A 37 -2.05 -18.56 -23.00
N LEU A 38 -1.52 -19.77 -22.82
CA LEU A 38 -1.34 -20.35 -21.50
C LEU A 38 -0.07 -19.80 -20.83
N GLY A 39 -0.17 -19.53 -19.55
CA GLY A 39 0.94 -19.17 -18.67
C GLY A 39 1.91 -20.34 -18.49
N LYS A 40 3.04 -20.05 -17.84
CA LYS A 40 4.09 -21.04 -17.56
C LYS A 40 3.60 -22.24 -16.73
N ASP A 41 2.58 -22.01 -15.91
CA ASP A 41 1.90 -23.02 -15.10
C ASP A 41 0.96 -23.93 -15.91
N LYS A 42 0.69 -23.61 -17.17
CA LYS A 42 -0.29 -24.27 -18.06
C LYS A 42 -1.74 -24.22 -17.56
N GLU A 43 -2.01 -23.48 -16.49
CA GLU A 43 -3.35 -23.32 -15.89
C GLU A 43 -3.90 -21.93 -16.12
N THR A 44 -3.06 -20.89 -16.05
CA THR A 44 -3.51 -19.51 -16.21
C THR A 44 -3.63 -19.17 -17.70
N ALA A 45 -4.84 -18.91 -18.17
CA ALA A 45 -5.11 -18.51 -19.55
C ALA A 45 -5.16 -16.97 -19.69
N TRP A 46 -4.39 -16.44 -20.64
CA TRP A 46 -4.36 -15.01 -21.00
C TRP A 46 -5.04 -14.81 -22.35
N SER A 47 -5.91 -13.81 -22.45
CA SER A 47 -6.59 -13.44 -23.70
C SER A 47 -6.09 -12.08 -24.18
N THR A 48 -5.84 -11.95 -25.48
CA THR A 48 -5.52 -10.67 -26.13
C THR A 48 -6.74 -9.78 -26.36
N HIS A 49 -7.95 -10.32 -26.18
CA HIS A 49 -9.20 -9.59 -26.33
C HIS A 49 -9.74 -9.18 -24.97
N PRO A 50 -10.24 -7.94 -24.82
CA PRO A 50 -10.85 -7.50 -23.58
C PRO A 50 -12.05 -8.40 -23.26
N PHE A 51 -12.27 -8.66 -21.98
CA PHE A 51 -13.48 -9.34 -21.56
C PHE A 51 -14.71 -8.50 -21.96
N PRO A 52 -15.83 -9.13 -22.33
CA PRO A 52 -17.06 -8.40 -22.63
C PRO A 52 -17.40 -7.43 -21.49
N GLU A 53 -17.87 -6.22 -21.80
CA GLU A 53 -18.31 -5.20 -20.82
C GLU A 53 -19.63 -5.61 -20.13
N ALA A 54 -19.65 -6.80 -19.55
CA ALA A 54 -20.75 -7.34 -18.78
C ALA A 54 -20.45 -7.23 -17.29
N ARG A 55 -21.51 -7.19 -16.48
CA ARG A 55 -21.38 -7.23 -15.02
C ARG A 55 -20.60 -8.48 -14.60
N THR A 56 -19.52 -8.29 -13.83
CA THR A 56 -18.76 -9.39 -13.24
C THR A 56 -19.70 -10.30 -12.45
N GLN A 57 -19.66 -11.60 -12.75
CA GLN A 57 -20.48 -12.59 -12.05
C GLN A 57 -20.18 -12.58 -10.55
N SER A 58 -21.20 -12.72 -9.70
CA SER A 58 -21.06 -12.63 -8.25
C SER A 58 -20.00 -13.56 -7.67
N LYS A 59 -19.86 -14.78 -8.23
CA LYS A 59 -18.83 -15.77 -7.85
C LYS A 59 -17.40 -15.32 -8.15
N ASN A 60 -17.20 -14.41 -9.10
CA ASN A 60 -15.88 -13.87 -9.46
C ASN A 60 -15.54 -12.61 -8.65
N ILE A 61 -16.47 -12.11 -7.82
CA ILE A 61 -16.22 -10.97 -6.94
C ILE A 61 -15.59 -11.50 -5.65
N VAL A 62 -14.28 -11.39 -5.55
CA VAL A 62 -13.56 -11.71 -4.31
C VAL A 62 -13.86 -10.63 -3.27
N ARG A 63 -14.61 -10.97 -2.23
CA ARG A 63 -14.90 -10.09 -1.09
C ARG A 63 -13.99 -10.45 0.07
N LEU A 64 -12.82 -9.80 0.14
CA LEU A 64 -11.98 -9.94 1.32
C LEU A 64 -12.63 -9.22 2.51
N PRO A 65 -12.60 -9.81 3.72
CA PRO A 65 -13.05 -9.12 4.91
C PRO A 65 -12.20 -7.87 5.12
N LYS A 66 -12.84 -6.72 5.38
CA LYS A 66 -12.18 -5.42 5.65
C LYS A 66 -11.54 -5.34 7.04
N ASN A 67 -11.22 -6.48 7.63
CA ASN A 67 -10.77 -6.55 9.01
C ASN A 67 -9.26 -6.27 9.08
N ARG A 68 -8.82 -5.84 10.27
CA ARG A 68 -7.40 -5.86 10.62
C ARG A 68 -6.82 -7.24 10.35
N THR A 69 -5.65 -7.28 9.73
CA THR A 69 -4.91 -8.52 9.52
C THR A 69 -4.71 -9.22 10.87
N PRO A 70 -4.68 -10.56 10.96
CA PRO A 70 -4.57 -11.27 12.23
C PRO A 70 -3.42 -10.78 13.12
N PHE A 71 -2.29 -10.43 12.51
CA PHE A 71 -1.10 -9.89 13.17
C PHE A 71 -1.30 -8.52 13.84
N THR A 72 -2.34 -7.76 13.47
CA THR A 72 -2.61 -6.42 13.98
C THR A 72 -3.77 -6.37 14.98
N GLN A 73 -4.40 -7.51 15.26
CA GLN A 73 -5.55 -7.59 16.17
C GLN A 73 -5.19 -7.31 17.64
N HIS A 74 -3.93 -7.53 18.02
CA HIS A 74 -3.45 -7.35 19.39
C HIS A 74 -2.89 -5.95 19.67
N VAL A 75 -2.86 -5.07 18.67
CA VAL A 75 -2.30 -3.72 18.80
C VAL A 75 -3.39 -2.79 19.33
N LEU A 76 -3.21 -2.32 20.57
CA LEU A 76 -4.20 -1.51 21.30
C LEU A 76 -3.76 -0.03 21.43
N SER A 77 -2.46 0.22 21.38
CA SER A 77 -1.90 1.57 21.53
C SER A 77 -1.74 2.24 20.16
N PRO A 78 -2.13 3.51 20.00
CA PRO A 78 -1.85 4.29 18.79
C PRO A 78 -0.35 4.37 18.46
N THR A 79 0.51 4.35 19.48
CA THR A 79 1.96 4.33 19.29
C THR A 79 2.42 3.01 18.68
N ASP A 80 1.89 1.89 19.16
CA ASP A 80 2.24 0.57 18.64
C ASP A 80 1.70 0.39 17.21
N GLU A 81 0.52 0.94 16.92
CA GLU A 81 -0.05 0.96 15.57
C GLU A 81 0.81 1.78 14.60
N PHE A 82 1.35 2.91 15.05
CA PHE A 82 2.29 3.70 14.25
C PHE A 82 3.59 2.94 13.97
N LEU A 83 4.10 2.19 14.95
CA LEU A 83 5.33 1.40 14.80
C LEU A 83 5.19 0.21 13.84
N LEU A 84 3.96 -0.18 13.47
CA LEU A 84 3.75 -1.14 12.38
C LEU A 84 4.20 -0.59 11.02
N TYR A 85 4.07 0.72 10.83
CA TYR A 85 4.49 1.40 9.59
C TYR A 85 5.95 1.82 9.65
N ILE A 86 6.39 2.34 10.79
CA ILE A 86 7.78 2.74 11.03
C ILE A 86 8.36 1.82 12.07
N ASN A 87 8.94 0.72 11.60
CA ASN A 87 9.46 -0.33 12.47
C ASN A 87 10.68 0.18 13.27
N ASN A 88 10.85 -0.33 14.49
CA ASN A 88 12.02 -0.02 15.33
C ASN A 88 13.33 -0.29 14.60
N LYS A 89 13.41 -1.39 13.85
CA LYS A 89 14.59 -1.69 13.03
C LYS A 89 14.90 -0.59 12.02
N MET A 90 13.89 0.00 11.38
CA MET A 90 14.11 1.10 10.42
C MET A 90 14.67 2.33 11.13
N ILE A 91 14.18 2.62 12.35
CA ILE A 91 14.69 3.72 13.17
C ILE A 91 16.15 3.46 13.55
N ASP A 92 16.46 2.24 13.99
CA ASP A 92 17.82 1.85 14.37
C ASP A 92 18.77 1.93 13.16
N ASP A 93 18.34 1.45 12.00
CA ASP A 93 19.12 1.53 10.75
C ASP A 93 19.43 3.00 10.38
N VAL A 94 18.45 3.92 10.51
CA VAL A 94 18.63 5.37 10.25
C VAL A 94 19.59 6.01 11.26
N VAL A 95 19.48 5.62 12.54
CA VAL A 95 20.35 6.13 13.60
C VAL A 95 21.80 5.68 13.38
N GLU A 96 21.99 4.38 13.16
CA GLU A 96 23.31 3.75 13.04
C GLU A 96 24.04 4.23 11.79
N PHE A 97 23.44 4.03 10.62
CA PHE A 97 24.17 4.18 9.36
C PHE A 97 24.23 5.61 8.89
N THR A 98 23.20 6.38 9.19
CA THR A 98 23.05 7.64 8.51
C THR A 98 23.45 8.79 9.39
N ILE A 99 22.76 8.98 10.52
CA ILE A 99 22.93 10.20 11.26
C ILE A 99 24.28 10.21 11.94
N ASN A 100 24.63 9.17 12.70
CA ASN A 100 25.89 9.16 13.45
C ASN A 100 27.10 9.05 12.52
N ARG A 101 26.99 8.33 11.40
CA ARG A 101 28.11 8.20 10.46
C ARG A 101 28.35 9.47 9.63
N GLU A 102 27.31 10.03 9.01
CA GLU A 102 27.46 11.21 8.15
C GLU A 102 27.73 12.48 8.96
N SER A 103 27.13 12.60 10.14
CA SER A 103 27.41 13.74 11.00
C SER A 103 28.81 13.72 11.60
N ARG A 104 29.37 12.54 11.94
CA ARG A 104 30.79 12.41 12.32
C ARG A 104 31.69 12.78 11.15
N ARG A 105 31.35 12.40 9.91
CA ARG A 105 32.09 12.85 8.73
C ARG A 105 32.06 14.38 8.58
N ALA A 106 30.89 14.99 8.73
CA ALA A 106 30.71 16.43 8.47
C ALA A 106 31.15 17.35 9.62
N LYS A 107 30.95 16.94 10.87
CA LYS A 107 31.17 17.77 12.07
C LYS A 107 32.21 17.21 13.04
N GLN A 108 32.77 16.03 12.77
CA GLN A 108 33.84 15.34 13.51
C GLN A 108 33.68 15.38 15.04
N THR A 109 34.14 16.44 15.69
CA THR A 109 34.16 16.61 17.15
C THR A 109 32.93 17.31 17.73
N ALA A 110 32.13 18.00 16.91
CA ALA A 110 30.99 18.79 17.39
C ALA A 110 29.65 18.03 17.34
N TRP A 111 29.63 16.79 16.86
CA TRP A 111 28.40 16.00 16.79
C TRP A 111 28.17 15.17 18.04
N ARG A 112 26.95 15.26 18.59
CA ARG A 112 26.45 14.34 19.60
C ARG A 112 25.66 13.23 18.93
N ASP A 113 26.07 12.00 19.16
CA ASP A 113 25.38 10.81 18.66
C ASP A 113 23.89 10.85 19.02
N THR A 114 23.08 10.43 18.05
CA THR A 114 21.62 10.37 18.14
C THR A 114 21.22 8.99 18.60
N ASP A 115 20.26 8.94 19.52
CA ASP A 115 19.66 7.69 20.02
C ASP A 115 18.36 7.37 19.29
N ALA A 116 17.93 6.10 19.33
CA ALA A 116 16.62 5.69 18.82
C ALA A 116 15.46 6.44 19.50
N ILE A 117 15.59 6.78 20.78
CA ILE A 117 14.59 7.58 21.52
C ILE A 117 14.55 9.01 20.97
N GLU A 118 15.71 9.62 20.73
CA GLU A 118 15.79 10.96 20.13
C GLU A 118 15.17 10.96 18.73
N MET A 119 15.40 9.91 17.94
CA MET A 119 14.79 9.77 16.61
C MET A 119 13.27 9.60 16.67
N LYS A 120 12.77 8.80 17.60
CA LYS A 120 11.31 8.69 17.84
C LYS A 120 10.70 10.02 18.24
N ALA A 121 11.35 10.77 19.13
CA ALA A 121 10.91 12.11 19.52
C ALA A 121 10.90 13.07 18.33
N PHE A 122 11.94 13.01 17.48
CA PHE A 122 12.03 13.82 16.26
C PHE A 122 10.89 13.53 15.27
N ILE A 123 10.62 12.24 15.00
CA ILE A 123 9.50 11.82 14.15
C ILE A 123 8.16 12.28 14.76
N GLY A 124 8.00 12.15 16.08
CA GLY A 124 6.82 12.64 16.80
C GLY A 124 6.62 14.15 16.64
N CYS A 125 7.70 14.95 16.72
CA CYS A 125 7.64 16.38 16.45
C CYS A 125 7.21 16.68 15.01
N LEU A 126 7.70 15.94 14.01
CA LEU A 126 7.29 16.13 12.60
C LEU A 126 5.80 15.84 12.40
N VAL A 127 5.30 14.73 12.97
CA VAL A 127 3.87 14.38 12.93
C VAL A 127 3.04 15.48 13.60
N HIS A 128 3.50 16.00 14.74
CA HIS A 128 2.82 17.08 15.46
C HIS A 128 2.78 18.40 14.66
N ILE A 129 3.90 18.80 14.03
CA ILE A 129 3.97 19.99 13.16
C ILE A 129 3.00 19.84 11.98
N GLY A 130 2.93 18.65 11.38
CA GLY A 130 1.97 18.33 10.33
C GLY A 130 0.52 18.45 10.80
N ALA A 131 0.20 17.90 11.98
CA ALA A 131 -1.13 17.98 12.58
C ALA A 131 -1.55 19.43 12.90
N MET A 132 -0.60 20.28 13.32
CA MET A 132 -0.82 21.70 13.57
C MET A 132 -0.87 22.56 12.29
N ARG A 133 -0.75 21.95 11.09
CA ARG A 133 -0.70 22.63 9.79
C ARG A 133 0.44 23.67 9.69
N GLN A 134 1.53 23.43 10.42
CA GLN A 134 2.70 24.32 10.48
C GLN A 134 3.83 23.89 9.53
N SER A 135 3.58 22.98 8.59
CA SER A 135 4.60 22.45 7.67
C SER A 135 5.24 23.51 6.76
N GLY A 136 4.53 24.57 6.41
CA GLY A 136 5.05 25.70 5.63
C GLY A 136 5.66 26.83 6.47
N SER A 137 5.64 26.71 7.81
CA SER A 137 6.20 27.72 8.69
C SER A 137 7.72 27.62 8.78
N SER A 138 8.40 28.75 8.97
CA SER A 138 9.85 28.73 9.21
C SER A 138 10.17 28.05 10.54
N LEU A 139 11.35 27.40 10.63
CA LEU A 139 11.80 26.82 11.88
C LEU A 139 11.92 27.88 12.99
N GLU A 140 12.37 29.10 12.65
CA GLU A 140 12.43 30.22 13.59
C GLU A 140 11.05 30.55 14.19
N PHE A 141 9.99 30.49 13.40
CA PHE A 141 8.62 30.70 13.88
C PHE A 141 8.17 29.55 14.79
N ILE A 142 8.39 28.29 14.37
CA ILE A 142 8.03 27.10 15.16
C ILE A 142 8.73 27.10 16.52
N PHE A 143 9.98 27.57 16.58
CA PHE A 143 10.78 27.64 17.81
C PHE A 143 10.73 29.02 18.48
N SER A 144 9.86 29.95 18.03
CA SER A 144 9.73 31.28 18.62
C SER A 144 9.35 31.21 20.10
N ALA A 145 9.93 32.10 20.92
CA ALA A 145 9.63 32.16 22.34
C ALA A 145 8.15 32.48 22.61
N ILE A 146 7.57 33.37 21.80
CA ILE A 146 6.23 33.93 22.01
C ILE A 146 5.15 33.02 21.44
N GLU A 147 5.25 32.68 20.15
CA GLU A 147 4.19 31.96 19.41
C GLU A 147 4.60 30.55 18.94
N GLY A 148 5.83 30.13 19.27
CA GLY A 148 6.34 28.84 18.84
C GLY A 148 5.62 27.66 19.50
N ASN A 149 5.72 26.51 18.87
CA ASN A 149 5.10 25.27 19.30
C ASN A 149 5.74 24.76 20.61
N ALA A 150 4.95 24.70 21.68
CA ALA A 150 5.44 24.34 23.02
C ALA A 150 6.04 22.93 23.06
N LEU A 151 5.43 21.95 22.38
CA LEU A 151 5.89 20.57 22.37
C LEU A 151 7.24 20.45 21.67
N VAL A 152 7.36 21.05 20.48
CA VAL A 152 8.60 20.98 19.69
C VAL A 152 9.76 21.68 20.42
N LYS A 153 9.49 22.83 21.04
CA LYS A 153 10.47 23.57 21.86
C LYS A 153 10.89 22.81 23.11
N ALA A 154 9.97 22.09 23.75
CA ALA A 154 10.27 21.28 24.92
C ALA A 154 11.13 20.06 24.56
N SER A 155 10.95 19.50 23.37
CA SER A 155 11.69 18.31 22.91
C SER A 155 13.08 18.62 22.38
N PHE A 156 13.27 19.74 21.66
CA PHE A 156 14.52 20.04 20.98
C PHE A 156 14.91 21.53 21.05
N SER A 157 16.21 21.79 20.89
CA SER A 157 16.67 23.13 20.49
C SER A 157 16.58 23.29 18.97
N LEU A 158 16.36 24.53 18.50
CA LEU A 158 16.31 24.85 17.07
C LEU A 158 17.54 24.31 16.32
N LYS A 159 18.74 24.53 16.88
CA LYS A 159 20.00 24.07 16.28
C LYS A 159 20.07 22.55 16.16
N ARG A 160 19.61 21.80 17.17
CA ARG A 160 19.60 20.33 17.13
C ARG A 160 18.56 19.83 16.14
N PHE A 161 17.36 20.38 16.14
CA PHE A 161 16.29 20.00 15.21
C PHE A 161 16.68 20.26 13.75
N SER A 162 17.21 21.45 13.45
CA SER A 162 17.75 21.79 12.13
C SER A 162 18.90 20.88 11.72
N SER A 163 19.80 20.54 12.66
CA SER A 163 20.86 19.59 12.40
C SER A 163 20.32 18.21 12.03
N LEU A 164 19.35 17.68 12.78
CA LEU A 164 18.73 16.39 12.47
C LEU A 164 18.05 16.39 11.09
N LEU A 165 17.34 17.46 10.73
CA LEU A 165 16.75 17.62 9.39
C LEU A 165 17.79 17.54 8.27
N ASN A 166 18.93 18.20 8.44
CA ASN A 166 19.95 18.29 7.40
C ASN A 166 20.72 16.98 7.18
N TYR A 167 20.95 16.22 8.26
CA TYR A 167 21.74 14.98 8.25
C TYR A 167 20.91 13.69 8.18
N LEU A 168 19.57 13.80 8.08
CA LEU A 168 18.71 12.64 7.86
C LEU A 168 18.90 12.06 6.45
N ARG A 169 19.10 10.75 6.37
CA ARG A 169 19.09 9.90 5.16
C ARG A 169 18.60 8.51 5.55
N PHE A 170 18.42 7.66 4.55
CA PHE A 170 17.87 6.31 4.69
C PHE A 170 18.74 5.27 3.99
N ASP A 171 19.96 5.63 3.60
CA ASP A 171 20.88 4.78 2.85
C ASP A 171 22.22 4.58 3.58
N LYS A 172 22.91 3.51 3.18
CA LYS A 172 24.32 3.32 3.44
C LYS A 172 25.08 3.92 2.26
N SER A 173 25.50 5.17 2.38
CA SER A 173 26.49 5.71 1.44
C SER A 173 27.76 4.83 1.53
N THR A 174 28.28 4.36 0.40
CA THR A 174 29.48 3.51 0.38
C THR A 174 30.72 4.23 0.90
#